data_AF-A0A957MD94-F1
#
_entry.id   AF-A0A957MD94-F1
#
_cell.length_a   1.000
_cell.length_b   1.000
_cell.length_c   1.000
_cell.angle_alpha   90.00
_cell.angle_beta   90.00
_cell.angle_gamma   90.00
#
_symmetry.space_group_name_H-M   'P 1'
#
loop_
_entity.id
_entity.type
_entity.pdbx_description
1 polymer ?
#
loop_
_entity_poly.entity_id
_entity_poly.type
_entity_poly.pdbx_seq_one_letter_code
_entity_poly.pdbx_strand_id
1 'polypeptide(L)' 'ILPLRDLRSLYVLGPTAASAEVLMGNYYGFSDSLTTLIEGIVARTPEGVRFEYRPGTLLLHVPANPSAWTTMAAARS' A
#
# COMPACT_ATOMS: atom_id res chain seq x y z
N ILE A 1 -18.85 -5.15 0.05
CA ILE A 1 -17.44 -5.39 -0.35
C ILE A 1 -16.55 -5.68 0.85
N LEU A 2 -16.71 -4.98 1.98
CA LEU A 2 -16.06 -5.38 3.23
C LEU A 2 -16.95 -6.34 4.03
N PRO A 3 -16.35 -7.22 4.86
CA PRO A 3 -14.91 -7.50 4.94
C PRO A 3 -14.40 -8.23 3.69
N LEU A 4 -13.11 -8.07 3.36
CA LEU A 4 -12.49 -8.81 2.27
C LEU A 4 -12.41 -10.31 2.65
N ARG A 5 -12.88 -11.20 1.77
CA ARG A 5 -12.90 -12.65 1.96
C ARG A 5 -12.57 -13.35 0.64
N ASP A 6 -12.06 -14.59 0.73
CA ASP A 6 -11.85 -15.50 -0.41
C ASP A 6 -11.05 -14.88 -1.58
N LEU A 7 -10.01 -14.13 -1.23
CA LEU A 7 -9.16 -13.42 -2.18
C LEU A 7 -8.20 -14.38 -2.89
N ARG A 8 -7.94 -14.13 -4.18
CA ARG A 8 -6.84 -14.79 -4.92
C ARG A 8 -5.62 -13.87 -5.04
N SER A 9 -5.87 -12.57 -5.13
CA SER A 9 -4.84 -11.55 -5.23
C SER A 9 -5.26 -10.30 -4.45
N LEU A 10 -4.25 -9.57 -3.98
CA LEU A 10 -4.34 -8.26 -3.35
C LEU A 10 -3.31 -7.36 -4.01
N TYR A 11 -3.78 -6.23 -4.52
CA TYR A 11 -2.92 -5.22 -5.10
C TYR A 11 -3.10 -3.92 -4.31
N VAL A 12 -2.04 -3.52 -3.62
CA VAL A 12 -2.03 -2.29 -2.81
C VAL A 12 -1.34 -1.19 -3.61
N LEU A 13 -2.04 -0.08 -3.81
CA LEU A 13 -1.52 1.14 -4.40
C LEU A 13 -1.53 2.28 -3.39
N GLY A 14 -0.50 3.10 -3.39
CA GLY A 14 -0.47 4.35 -2.64
C GLY A 14 0.94 4.76 -2.20
N PRO A 15 1.33 6.04 -2.37
CA PRO A 15 2.68 6.51 -2.05
C PRO A 15 3.02 6.42 -0.56
N THR A 16 2.02 6.31 0.32
CA THR A 16 2.20 6.28 1.78
C THR A 16 2.02 4.91 2.41
N ALA A 17 1.61 3.89 1.64
CA ALA A 17 1.23 2.60 2.22
C ALA A 17 2.39 1.85 2.90
N ALA A 18 3.64 2.18 2.52
CA ALA A 18 4.88 1.63 3.05
C ALA A 18 5.62 2.58 4.02
N SER A 19 5.09 3.77 4.31
CA SER A 19 5.83 4.78 5.08
C SER A 19 5.48 4.72 6.56
N ALA A 20 6.50 4.50 7.41
CA ALA A 20 6.37 4.58 8.86
C ALA A 20 6.35 6.05 9.33
N GLU A 21 7.00 6.96 8.60
CA GLU A 21 7.01 8.39 8.88
C GLU A 21 5.62 9.00 8.81
N VAL A 22 4.80 8.56 7.84
CA VAL A 22 3.40 8.99 7.72
C VAL A 22 2.58 8.58 8.96
N LEU A 23 2.92 7.47 9.63
CA LEU A 23 2.23 7.04 10.84
C LEU A 23 2.49 7.97 12.03
N MET A 24 3.68 8.59 12.08
CA MET A 24 4.05 9.55 13.12
C MET A 24 3.41 10.93 12.87
N GLY A 25 3.12 11.26 11.60
CA GLY A 25 2.51 12.54 11.25
C GLY A 25 3.37 13.72 11.70
N ASN A 26 2.77 14.69 12.39
CA ASN A 26 3.49 15.86 12.92
C ASN A 26 4.15 15.61 14.29
N TYR A 27 4.06 14.38 14.79
CA TYR A 27 4.71 13.98 16.04
C TYR A 27 6.13 13.51 15.75
N TYR A 28 7.11 14.17 16.36
CA TYR A 28 8.54 13.88 16.19
C TYR A 28 9.11 13.00 17.31
N GLY A 29 8.26 12.29 18.05
CA GLY A 29 8.71 11.33 19.05
C GLY A 29 9.04 9.97 18.43
N PHE A 30 9.72 9.13 19.21
CA PHE A 30 10.08 7.78 18.80
C PHE A 30 9.10 6.77 19.38
N SER A 31 8.59 5.88 18.52
CA SER A 31 7.86 4.67 18.93
C SER A 31 8.77 3.47 18.83
N ASP A 32 8.67 2.54 19.78
CA ASP A 32 9.35 1.24 19.72
C ASP A 32 8.65 0.25 18.79
N SER A 33 7.45 0.58 18.33
CA SER A 33 6.66 -0.22 17.40
C SER A 33 5.91 0.67 16.39
N LEU A 34 6.17 0.46 15.10
CA LEU A 34 5.43 1.05 13.98
C LEU A 34 5.08 -0.06 13.00
N THR A 35 3.84 -0.07 12.52
CA THR A 35 3.36 -1.03 11.52
C THR A 35 2.68 -0.26 10.40
N THR A 36 3.30 -0.26 9.22
CA THR A 36 2.79 0.34 8.00
C THR A 36 1.53 -0.37 7.51
N LEU A 37 0.78 0.26 6.60
CA LEU A 37 -0.43 -0.35 6.05
C LEU A 37 -0.10 -1.66 5.32
N ILE A 38 1.00 -1.72 4.58
CA ILE A 38 1.44 -2.94 3.90
C ILE A 38 1.74 -4.04 4.91
N GLU A 39 2.50 -3.74 5.96
CA GLU A 39 2.83 -4.73 6.99
C GLU A 39 1.57 -5.28 7.68
N GLY A 40 0.64 -4.39 8.04
CA GLY A 40 -0.64 -4.80 8.64
C GLY A 40 -1.50 -5.65 7.71
N ILE A 41 -1.53 -5.34 6.40
CA ILE A 41 -2.27 -6.13 5.41
C ILE A 41 -1.59 -7.48 5.16
N VAL A 42 -0.27 -7.50 4.97
CA VAL A 42 0.51 -8.73 4.74
C VAL A 42 0.38 -9.67 5.93
N ALA A 43 0.43 -9.14 7.17
CA ALA A 43 0.24 -9.93 8.39
C ALA A 43 -1.13 -10.64 8.49
N ARG A 44 -2.12 -10.18 7.71
CA ARG A 44 -3.47 -10.74 7.65
C ARG A 44 -3.78 -11.41 6.31
N THR A 45 -2.84 -11.40 5.37
CA THR A 45 -3.01 -11.99 4.04
C THR A 45 -2.84 -13.51 4.15
N PRO A 46 -3.86 -14.31 3.78
CA PRO A 46 -3.76 -15.76 3.83
C PRO A 46 -2.66 -16.30 2.92
N GLU A 47 -2.11 -17.46 3.27
CA GLU A 47 -1.20 -18.19 2.37
C GLU A 47 -1.88 -18.48 1.03
N GLY A 48 -1.10 -18.42 -0.06
CA GLY A 48 -1.60 -18.64 -1.42
C GLY A 48 -2.27 -17.42 -2.07
N VAL A 49 -2.50 -16.32 -1.33
CA VAL A 49 -2.94 -15.05 -1.93
C VAL A 49 -1.73 -14.31 -2.47
N ARG A 50 -1.78 -13.92 -3.76
CA ARG A 50 -0.75 -13.06 -4.34
C ARG A 50 -0.88 -11.66 -3.78
N PHE A 51 0.18 -11.13 -3.16
CA PHE A 51 0.23 -9.75 -2.70
C PHE A 51 1.22 -8.95 -3.55
N GLU A 52 0.78 -7.81 -4.11
CA GLU A 52 1.64 -6.86 -4.81
C GLU A 52 1.43 -5.45 -4.25
N TYR A 53 2.52 -4.71 -4.07
CA TYR A 53 2.49 -3.30 -3.71
C TYR A 53 3.22 -2.47 -4.75
N ARG A 54 2.62 -1.33 -5.12
CA ARG A 54 3.34 -0.25 -5.79
C ARG A 54 2.92 1.11 -5.24
N PRO A 55 3.81 2.12 -5.18
CA PRO A 55 3.43 3.46 -4.75
C PRO A 55 2.40 4.12 -5.67
N GLY A 56 2.41 3.79 -6.97
CA GLY A 56 1.41 4.22 -7.95
C GLY A 56 1.61 5.66 -8.44
N THR A 57 1.78 6.62 -7.51
CA THR A 57 2.00 8.04 -7.79
C THR A 57 3.08 8.61 -6.88
N LEU A 58 3.51 9.85 -7.16
CA LEU A 58 4.27 10.63 -6.19
C LEU A 58 3.32 11.21 -5.13
N LEU A 59 3.84 11.49 -3.93
CA LEU A 59 3.03 12.00 -2.82
C LEU A 59 2.65 13.48 -2.99
N LEU A 60 3.62 14.32 -3.36
CA LEU A 60 3.47 15.78 -3.35
C LEU A 60 3.59 16.42 -4.75
N HIS A 61 3.86 15.63 -5.78
CA HIS A 61 4.18 16.12 -7.10
C HIS A 61 3.32 15.46 -8.17
N VAL A 62 3.02 16.21 -9.23
CA VAL A 62 2.52 15.63 -10.47
C VAL A 62 3.70 14.91 -11.13
N PRO A 63 3.56 13.64 -11.53
CA PRO A 63 4.61 12.93 -12.24
C PRO A 63 4.93 13.65 -13.55
N ALA A 64 6.22 13.84 -13.86
CA ALA A 64 6.67 14.46 -15.11
C ALA A 64 6.14 13.73 -16.36
N ASN A 65 5.89 12.43 -16.24
CA ASN A 65 5.22 11.63 -17.25
C ASN A 65 4.00 10.92 -16.63
N PRO A 66 2.80 11.53 -16.68
CA PRO A 66 1.58 10.93 -16.18
C PRO A 66 1.26 9.65 -16.93
N SER A 67 1.17 8.53 -16.22
CA SER A 67 0.83 7.25 -16.82
C SER A 67 0.01 6.41 -15.83
N ALA A 68 -1.05 5.78 -16.33
CA ALA A 68 -1.96 4.98 -15.52
C ALA A 68 -1.54 3.49 -15.43
N TRP A 69 -0.30 3.16 -15.81
CA TRP A 69 0.12 1.76 -15.98
C TRP A 69 0.04 0.96 -14.67
N THR A 70 0.32 1.57 -13.52
CA THR A 70 0.21 0.94 -12.20
C THR A 70 -1.23 0.58 -11.87
N THR A 71 -2.17 1.49 -12.14
CA THR A 71 -3.61 1.25 -11.98
C THR A 71 -4.13 0.21 -12.97
N MET A 72 -3.65 0.23 -14.22
CA MET A 72 -4.00 -0.77 -15.22
C MET A 72 -3.44 -2.16 -14.87
N ALA A 73 -2.24 -2.23 -14.30
CA ALA A 73 -1.66 -3.47 -13.80
C ALA A 73 -2.50 -4.04 -12.64
N ALA A 74 -2.91 -3.20 -11.70
CA ALA A 74 -3.78 -3.59 -10.60
C ALA A 74 -5.17 -4.06 -11.07
N ALA A 75 -5.74 -3.42 -12.09
CA ALA A 75 -7.02 -3.85 -12.65
C ALA A 75 -6.96 -5.20 -13.38
N ARG A 76 -5.75 -5.65 -13.77
CA ARG A 76 -5.51 -6.94 -14.45
C ARG A 76 -5.07 -8.06 -13.51
N SER A 77 -4.82 -7.74 -12.24
CA SER A 77 -4.27 -8.67 -11.24
C SER A 77 -5.33 -9.50 -10.51
#